data_AF-A0A1Y5FRY8-F1
#
_entry.id   AF-A0A1Y5FRY8-F1
#
_cell.length_a   1.000
_cell.length_b   1.000
_cell.length_c   1.000
_cell.angle_alpha   90.00
_cell.angle_beta   90.00
_cell.angle_gamma   90.00
#
_symmetry.space_group_name_H-M   'P 1'
#
loop_
_entity.id
_entity.type
_entity.pdbx_description
1 polymer ?
#
loop_
_entity_poly.entity_id
_entity_poly.type
_entity_poly.pdbx_seq_one_letter_code
_entity_poly.pdbx_strand_id
1 'polypeptide(L)' 'MSDSKTSRTIWREPNGAPLSCLEKIKVLNENLEEIRELSQDALEDAILMGGDENQLREVLQAIVDELVNPYGNKGSGT' A
#
# COMPACT_ATOMS: atom_id res chain seq x y z
N MET A 1 3.67 13.35 -21.61
CA MET A 1 4.41 12.56 -20.61
C MET A 1 4.32 13.36 -19.33
N SER A 2 3.26 13.14 -18.56
CA SER A 2 3.02 13.93 -17.36
C SER A 2 3.87 13.36 -16.25
N ASP A 3 4.84 14.15 -15.78
CA ASP A 3 5.57 13.94 -14.54
C ASP A 3 4.56 13.83 -13.39
N SER A 4 4.11 12.61 -13.11
CA SER A 4 3.31 12.34 -11.93
C SER A 4 4.25 12.48 -10.75
N LYS A 5 4.08 13.57 -9.98
CA LYS A 5 4.78 13.81 -8.72
C LYS A 5 4.61 12.58 -7.84
N THR A 6 5.60 11.69 -7.84
CA THR A 6 5.79 10.69 -6.80
C THR A 6 6.07 11.48 -5.53
N SER A 7 5.01 11.74 -4.77
CA SER A 7 5.09 12.21 -3.41
C SER A 7 5.85 11.12 -2.65
N ARG A 8 7.15 11.34 -2.47
CA ARG A 8 8.03 10.39 -1.79
C ARG A 8 7.54 10.24 -0.36
N THR A 9 6.85 9.13 -0.07
CA THR A 9 6.36 8.79 1.26
C THR A 9 7.51 8.85 2.26
N ILE A 10 7.33 9.65 3.32
CA ILE A 10 8.28 9.66 4.44
C ILE A 10 7.89 8.51 5.36
N TRP A 11 8.61 7.40 5.24
CA TRP A 11 8.46 6.26 6.14
C TRP A 11 8.89 6.63 7.56
N ARG A 12 8.14 6.15 8.55
CA ARG A 12 8.38 6.44 9.98
C ARG A 12 8.55 5.16 10.77
N GLU A 13 9.39 5.23 11.78
CA GLU A 13 9.52 4.22 12.82
C GLU A 13 8.30 4.27 13.77
N PRO A 14 8.07 3.22 14.60
CA PRO A 14 6.97 3.21 15.58
C PRO A 14 7.02 4.36 16.60
N ASN A 15 8.20 4.95 16.84
CA ASN A 15 8.39 6.13 17.68
C ASN A 15 8.04 7.46 16.98
N GLY A 16 7.65 7.44 15.70
CA GLY A 16 7.32 8.60 14.87
C GLY A 16 8.50 9.26 14.14
N ALA A 17 9.74 8.87 14.45
CA ALA A 17 10.93 9.37 13.77
C ALA A 17 11.00 8.89 12.31
N PRO A 18 11.60 9.65 11.39
CA PRO A 18 11.81 9.19 10.02
C PRO A 18 12.71 7.95 9.98
N LEU A 19 12.34 6.98 9.14
CA LEU A 19 13.18 5.81 8.89
C LEU A 19 14.46 6.27 8.16
N SER A 20 15.63 6.00 8.74
CA SER A 20 16.91 6.53 8.25
C SER A 20 17.66 5.61 7.28
N CYS A 21 17.33 4.31 7.28
CA CYS A 21 18.02 3.32 6.45
C CYS A 21 17.51 3.36 5.01
N LEU A 22 18.37 3.81 4.09
CA LEU A 22 18.04 3.97 2.67
C LEU A 22 17.59 2.65 2.01
N GLU A 23 18.25 1.53 2.31
CA GLU A 23 17.86 0.23 1.76
C GLU A 23 16.46 -0.20 2.20
N LYS A 24 16.09 0.05 3.48
CA LYS A 24 14.71 -0.21 3.94
C LYS A 24 13.70 0.66 3.22
N ILE A 25 14.01 1.95 3.05
CA ILE A 25 13.14 2.89 2.32
C ILE A 25 12.97 2.44 0.86
N LYS A 26 14.04 1.97 0.22
CA LYS A 26 14.01 1.47 -1.14
C LYS A 26 13.06 0.29 -1.28
N VAL A 27 13.22 -0.74 -0.44
CA VAL A 27 12.33 -1.91 -0.43
C VAL A 27 10.87 -1.51 -0.19
N LEU A 28 10.62 -0.59 0.75
CA LEU A 28 9.25 -0.13 1.02
C LEU A 28 8.64 0.62 -0.18
N ASN A 29 9.43 1.38 -0.93
CA ASN A 29 8.96 2.05 -2.14
C ASN A 29 8.72 1.06 -3.29
N GLU A 30 9.59 0.05 -3.45
CA GLU A 30 9.40 -1.04 -4.43
C GLU A 30 8.09 -1.78 -4.14
N ASN A 31 7.82 -2.15 -2.88
CA ASN A 31 6.56 -2.77 -2.49
C ASN A 31 5.33 -1.90 -2.83
N LEU A 32 5.39 -0.57 -2.62
CA LEU A 32 4.29 0.32 -2.96
C LEU A 32 4.07 0.42 -4.47
N GLU A 33 5.13 0.34 -5.27
CA GLU A 33 5.02 0.33 -6.72
C GLU A 33 4.39 -0.97 -7.21
N GLU A 34 4.84 -2.12 -6.70
CA GLU A 34 4.24 -3.42 -7.02
C GLU A 34 2.74 -3.47 -6.68
N ILE A 35 2.34 -2.95 -5.51
CA ILE A 35 0.93 -2.87 -5.13
C ILE A 35 0.15 -1.96 -6.09
N ARG A 36 0.74 -0.84 -6.52
CA ARG A 36 0.11 0.09 -7.47
C ARG A 36 -0.10 -0.57 -8.83
N GLU A 37 0.93 -1.22 -9.37
CA GLU A 37 0.86 -1.91 -10.65
C GLU A 37 -0.21 -3.01 -10.61
N LEU A 38 -0.17 -3.88 -9.59
CA LEU A 38 -1.15 -4.95 -9.46
C LEU A 38 -2.58 -4.44 -9.27
N SER A 39 -2.76 -3.36 -8.50
CA SER A 39 -4.08 -2.74 -8.30
C SER A 39 -4.60 -2.09 -9.58
N GLN A 40 -3.71 -1.54 -10.41
CA GLN A 40 -4.05 -0.95 -11.69
C GLN A 40 -4.48 -2.03 -12.69
N ASP A 41 -3.72 -3.12 -12.79
CA ASP A 41 -4.08 -4.27 -13.64
C ASP A 41 -5.45 -4.84 -13.26
N ALA A 42 -5.70 -5.03 -11.95
CA ALA A 42 -7.00 -5.47 -11.45
C ALA A 42 -8.15 -4.52 -11.81
N LEU A 43 -7.89 -3.20 -11.84
CA LEU A 43 -8.86 -2.19 -12.26
C LEU A 43 -9.18 -2.26 -13.73
N GLU A 44 -8.16 -2.40 -14.55
CA GLU A 44 -8.31 -2.53 -16.01
C GLU A 44 -9.10 -3.79 -16.36
N ASP A 45 -8.80 -4.93 -15.71
CA ASP A 45 -9.53 -6.18 -15.89
C ASP A 45 -11.00 -6.05 -15.48
N ALA A 46 -11.28 -5.43 -14.32
CA ALA A 46 -12.65 -5.24 -13.86
C ALA A 46 -13.46 -4.38 -14.84
N ILE A 47 -12.89 -3.27 -15.32
CA ILE A 47 -13.54 -2.39 -16.30
C ILE A 47 -13.76 -3.14 -17.63
N LEU A 48 -12.75 -3.88 -18.10
CA LEU A 48 -12.84 -4.66 -19.34
C LEU A 48 -13.94 -5.73 -19.28
N MET A 49 -14.18 -6.30 -18.09
CA MET A 49 -15.25 -7.26 -17.84
C MET A 49 -16.62 -6.62 -17.56
N GLY A 50 -16.73 -5.29 -17.59
CA GLY A 50 -17.98 -4.54 -17.38
C GLY A 50 -18.32 -4.25 -15.91
N GLY A 51 -17.33 -4.34 -15.01
CA GLY A 51 -17.45 -3.93 -13.61
C GLY A 51 -17.46 -2.41 -13.43
N ASP A 52 -17.97 -1.96 -12.28
CA ASP A 52 -17.96 -0.53 -11.91
C ASP A 52 -16.60 -0.13 -11.31
N GLU A 53 -16.03 0.97 -11.81
CA GLU A 53 -14.72 1.47 -11.37
C GLU A 53 -14.73 1.86 -9.88
N ASN A 54 -15.79 2.54 -9.42
CA ASN A 54 -15.86 3.02 -8.04
C ASN A 54 -15.99 1.86 -7.07
N GLN A 55 -16.80 0.87 -7.41
CA GLN A 55 -16.94 -0.35 -6.64
C GLN A 55 -15.58 -1.06 -6.45
N LEU A 56 -14.76 -1.18 -7.49
CA LEU A 56 -13.46 -1.82 -7.32
C LEU A 56 -12.52 -0.99 -6.43
N ARG A 57 -12.55 0.34 -6.53
CA ARG A 57 -11.78 1.21 -5.64
C ARG A 57 -12.18 1.03 -4.18
N GLU A 58 -13.48 0.89 -3.90
CA GLU A 58 -13.99 0.59 -2.56
C GLU A 58 -13.51 -0.78 -2.07
N VAL A 59 -13.54 -1.81 -2.93
CA VAL A 59 -13.03 -3.15 -2.59
C VAL A 59 -11.54 -3.12 -2.29
N LEU A 60 -10.73 -2.42 -3.08
CA LEU A 60 -9.30 -2.27 -2.82
C LEU A 60 -9.02 -1.56 -1.48
N GLN A 61 -9.81 -0.55 -1.13
CA GLN A 61 -9.73 0.11 0.18
C GLN A 61 -10.07 -0.86 1.32
N ALA A 62 -11.15 -1.61 1.19
CA ALA A 62 -11.55 -2.62 2.18
C ALA A 62 -10.46 -3.68 2.40
N ILE A 63 -9.81 -4.15 1.33
CA ILE A 63 -8.68 -5.09 1.43
C ILE A 63 -7.54 -4.50 2.28
N VAL A 64 -7.20 -3.22 2.10
CA VAL A 64 -6.16 -2.54 2.87
C VAL A 64 -6.57 -2.38 4.33
N ASP A 65 -7.83 -2.06 4.59
CA ASP A 65 -8.37 -1.89 5.95
C ASP A 65 -8.40 -3.20 6.75
N GLU A 66 -8.56 -4.34 6.06
CA GLU A 66 -8.60 -5.68 6.66
C GLU A 66 -7.21 -6.28 6.93
N LEU A 67 -6.12 -5.62 6.55
CA LEU A 67 -4.76 -6.12 6.76
C LEU A 67 -4.45 -6.30 8.25
N VAL A 68 -4.05 -7.53 8.62
CA VAL A 68 -3.71 -7.88 10.00
C VAL A 68 -2.23 -7.62 10.25
N ASN A 69 -1.90 -6.86 11.30
CA ASN A 69 -0.53 -6.74 11.79
C ASN A 69 -0.15 -7.97 12.65
N PRO A 70 0.69 -8.91 12.17
CA PRO A 70 1.05 -10.11 12.93
C PRO A 70 1.92 -9.81 14.17
N TYR A 71 2.47 -8.59 14.26
CA TYR A 71 3.29 -8.15 15.38
C TYR A 71 2.51 -7.31 16.40
N GLY A 72 1.23 -7.01 16.15
CA GLY A 72 0.38 -6.20 17.03
C GLY A 72 -0.03 -6.89 18.34
N ASN A 73 0.16 -8.21 18.45
CA ASN A 73 -0.29 -9.00 19.60
C ASN A 73 0.84 -9.78 20.31
N LYS A 74 1.91 -9.09 20.72
CA LYS A 74 2.82 -9.59 21.76
C LYS A 74 2.63 -8.79 23.05
N GLY A 75 1.53 -9.04 23.76
CA GLY A 75 1.27 -8.39 25.04
C GLY A 75 0.08 -8.95 25.83
N SER A 76 0.27 -10.08 26.51
CA SER A 76 -0.16 -10.31 27.91
C SER A 76 0.16 -11.75 28.33
N GLY A 77 1.45 -12.05 28.43
CA GLY A 77 1.93 -13.10 29.33
C GLY A 77 2.27 -12.47 30.68
N THR A 78 1.27 -12.28 31.52
CA THR A 78 1.34 -12.09 32.98
C THR A 78 0.03 -12.50 33.60
#